data_AF-K9V234-F1
#
_entry.id   AF-K9V234-F1
#
_cell.length_a   1.000
_cell.length_b   1.000
_cell.length_c   1.000
_cell.angle_alpha   90.00
_cell.angle_beta   90.00
_cell.angle_gamma   90.00
#
_symmetry.space_group_name_H-M   'P 1'
#
loop_
_entity.id
_entity.type
_entity.pdbx_description
1 polymer ?
#
loop_
_entity_poly.entity_id
_entity_poly.type
_entity_poly.pdbx_seq_one_letter_code
_entity_poly.pdbx_strand_id
1 'polypeptide(L)'
;MRDGFNKMMGKTRYVVSRVFVHLGGADVAPILGILNSIARDAIDGDGDMETLGQGLVELCESLLQYDEYWVSAANEGDVFWNEGEAGDFVNELFTDSAQRYGAEFDIGYTNDSNQALSIPVTNNVLVMITAAAEGEVPELETDLSNISALKQGLKGLINLHYKHKLRAVQVHFSPAQFGEELTNDQLLQYYPELIPL
;
A
#
# COMPACT_ATOMS: atom_id res chain seq x y z
N MET A 1 -12.48 -10.47 -25.45
CA MET A 1 -13.41 -9.94 -26.47
C MET A 1 -14.05 -8.60 -26.06
N ARG A 2 -14.48 -8.43 -24.81
CA ARG A 2 -15.07 -7.17 -24.28
C ARG A 2 -14.06 -6.00 -24.21
N ASP A 3 -12.82 -6.26 -23.79
CA ASP A 3 -11.77 -5.23 -23.68
C ASP A 3 -11.38 -4.61 -25.03
N GLY A 4 -11.19 -5.44 -26.06
CA GLY A 4 -10.86 -4.95 -27.41
C GLY A 4 -11.98 -4.09 -28.00
N PHE A 5 -13.24 -4.39 -27.68
CA PHE A 5 -14.39 -3.60 -28.13
C PHE A 5 -14.49 -2.25 -27.41
N ASN A 6 -14.28 -2.23 -26.09
CA ASN A 6 -14.25 -0.99 -25.31
C ASN A 6 -13.09 -0.07 -25.74
N LYS A 7 -11.90 -0.63 -26.01
CA LYS A 7 -10.76 0.11 -26.56
C LYS A 7 -11.06 0.71 -27.93
N MET A 8 -11.76 -0.03 -28.80
CA MET A 8 -12.18 0.44 -30.12
C MET A 8 -13.26 1.54 -30.05
N MET A 9 -14.08 1.57 -28.99
CA MET A 9 -15.05 2.64 -28.72
C MET A 9 -14.43 3.88 -28.06
N GLY A 10 -13.12 3.89 -27.81
CA GLY A 10 -12.44 5.02 -27.17
C GLY A 10 -12.77 5.18 -25.69
N LYS A 11 -13.24 4.13 -25.01
CA LYS A 11 -13.47 4.19 -23.56
C LYS A 11 -12.14 4.22 -22.82
N THR A 12 -12.09 5.01 -21.76
CA THR A 12 -10.96 5.03 -20.83
C THR A 12 -10.98 3.76 -19.98
N ARG A 13 -9.80 3.17 -19.82
CA ARG A 13 -9.58 1.99 -18.99
C ARG A 13 -8.95 2.41 -17.68
N TYR A 14 -9.39 1.82 -16.58
CA TYR A 14 -8.85 2.06 -15.25
C TYR A 14 -8.39 0.75 -14.66
N VAL A 15 -7.19 0.74 -14.10
CA VAL A 15 -6.65 -0.38 -13.31
C VAL A 15 -6.70 0.05 -11.86
N VAL A 16 -7.33 -0.75 -11.01
CA VAL A 16 -7.23 -0.59 -9.56
C VAL A 16 -6.45 -1.78 -9.03
N SER A 17 -5.41 -1.53 -8.23
CA SER A 17 -4.64 -2.58 -7.57
C SER A 17 -4.32 -2.21 -6.13
N ARG A 18 -4.44 -3.18 -5.23
CA ARG A 18 -3.90 -3.14 -3.87
C ARG A 18 -2.73 -4.12 -3.78
N VAL A 19 -1.56 -3.61 -3.40
CA VAL A 19 -0.31 -4.37 -3.25
C VAL A 19 0.02 -4.47 -1.77
N PHE A 20 0.34 -5.67 -1.32
CA PHE A 20 0.75 -5.97 0.05
C PHE A 20 2.23 -6.32 0.06
N VAL A 21 3.01 -5.64 0.91
CA VAL A 21 4.43 -5.94 1.13
C VAL A 21 4.67 -6.15 2.62
N HIS A 22 5.01 -7.38 2.98
CA HIS A 22 5.35 -7.73 4.35
C HIS A 22 6.87 -7.72 4.53
N LEU A 23 7.32 -6.85 5.42
CA LEU A 23 8.69 -6.72 5.87
C LEU A 23 8.86 -7.42 7.21
N GLY A 24 9.92 -8.22 7.34
CA GLY A 24 10.27 -8.89 8.58
C GLY A 24 11.71 -8.64 9.01
N GLY A 25 11.96 -8.60 10.31
CA GLY A 25 13.30 -8.46 10.90
C GLY A 25 13.41 -7.31 11.90
N ALA A 26 14.51 -7.27 12.64
CA ALA A 26 14.72 -6.29 13.72
C ALA A 26 14.97 -4.85 13.20
N ASP A 27 15.35 -4.69 11.92
CA ASP A 27 15.76 -3.42 11.35
C ASP A 27 14.68 -2.79 10.44
N VAL A 28 13.44 -3.28 10.47
CA VAL A 28 12.34 -2.76 9.63
C VAL A 28 11.69 -1.50 10.21
N ALA A 29 11.89 -1.22 11.49
CA ALA A 29 11.27 -0.09 12.19
C ALA A 29 11.46 1.29 11.53
N PRO A 30 12.61 1.64 10.88
CA PRO A 30 12.78 2.92 10.22
C PRO A 30 11.74 3.21 9.13
N ILE A 31 11.18 2.18 8.47
CA ILE A 31 10.15 2.39 7.45
C ILE A 31 8.87 3.02 8.01
N LEU A 32 8.57 2.78 9.29
CA LEU A 32 7.45 3.42 9.97
C LEU A 32 7.61 4.94 10.04
N GLY A 33 8.85 5.44 10.12
CA GLY A 33 9.13 6.88 10.08
C GLY A 33 8.72 7.51 8.74
N ILE A 34 9.05 6.83 7.64
CA ILE A 34 8.68 7.24 6.27
C ILE A 34 7.16 7.20 6.10
N LEU A 35 6.53 6.08 6.48
CA LEU A 35 5.07 5.90 6.42
C LEU A 35 4.32 6.98 7.22
N ASN A 36 4.78 7.31 8.42
CA ASN A 36 4.22 8.38 9.23
C ASN A 36 4.45 9.77 8.61
N SER A 37 5.55 10.00 7.90
CA SER A 37 5.78 11.27 7.19
C SER A 37 4.80 11.42 6.05
N ILE A 38 4.67 10.39 5.21
CA ILE A 38 3.73 10.37 4.08
C ILE A 38 2.30 10.59 4.56
N ALA A 39 1.90 9.96 5.66
CA ALA A 39 0.57 10.15 6.25
C ALA A 39 0.34 11.61 6.69
N ARG A 40 1.34 12.26 7.31
CA ARG A 40 1.24 13.68 7.68
C ARG A 40 1.17 14.59 6.46
N ASP A 41 2.04 14.37 5.47
CA ASP A 41 2.09 15.19 4.26
C ASP A 41 0.77 15.07 3.46
N ALA A 42 0.16 13.88 3.44
CA ALA A 42 -1.16 13.66 2.85
C ALA A 42 -2.27 14.47 3.53
N ILE A 43 -2.23 14.58 4.86
CA ILE A 43 -3.19 15.39 5.64
C ILE A 43 -2.95 16.88 5.40
N ASP A 44 -1.70 17.33 5.45
CA ASP A 44 -1.32 18.74 5.27
C ASP A 44 -1.59 19.23 3.84
N GLY A 45 -1.48 18.33 2.84
CA GLY A 45 -1.80 18.56 1.45
C GLY A 45 -3.29 18.43 1.10
N ASP A 46 -4.18 18.22 2.07
CA ASP A 46 -5.62 18.02 1.88
C ASP A 46 -5.96 16.95 0.82
N GLY A 47 -5.15 15.88 0.77
CA GLY A 47 -5.31 14.79 -0.18
C GLY A 47 -4.97 15.13 -1.64
N ASP A 48 -4.20 16.19 -1.90
CA ASP A 48 -3.75 16.53 -3.25
C ASP A 48 -2.97 15.39 -3.92
N MET A 49 -3.33 15.09 -5.18
CA MET A 49 -2.78 13.95 -5.91
C MET A 49 -1.28 14.07 -6.18
N GLU A 50 -0.74 15.29 -6.30
CA GLU A 50 0.70 15.48 -6.49
C GLU A 50 1.44 15.11 -5.20
N THR A 51 0.97 15.59 -4.05
CA THR A 51 1.51 15.24 -2.73
C THR A 51 1.42 13.73 -2.46
N LEU A 52 0.24 13.14 -2.69
CA LEU A 52 0.03 11.70 -2.53
C LEU A 52 0.92 10.87 -3.47
N GLY A 53 1.05 11.33 -4.72
CA GLY A 53 1.90 10.69 -5.72
C GLY A 53 3.38 10.74 -5.37
N GLN A 54 3.86 11.87 -4.83
CA GLN A 54 5.24 12.01 -4.37
C GLN A 54 5.52 11.12 -3.16
N GLY A 55 4.58 11.04 -2.20
CA GLY A 55 4.68 10.12 -1.07
C GLY A 55 4.69 8.65 -1.52
N LEU A 56 3.89 8.29 -2.53
CA LEU A 56 3.93 6.95 -3.14
C LEU A 56 5.30 6.63 -3.75
N VAL A 57 5.92 7.59 -4.44
CA VAL A 57 7.26 7.41 -5.00
C VAL A 57 8.27 7.13 -3.89
N GLU A 58 8.31 7.98 -2.86
CA GLU A 58 9.21 7.82 -1.72
C GLU A 58 9.03 6.46 -1.02
N LEU A 59 7.78 6.04 -0.82
CA LEU A 59 7.47 4.73 -0.25
C LEU A 59 7.97 3.59 -1.13
N CYS A 60 7.67 3.62 -2.42
CA CYS A 60 8.08 2.55 -3.34
C CYS A 60 9.60 2.47 -3.46
N GLU A 61 10.30 3.59 -3.51
CA GLU A 61 11.76 3.64 -3.50
C GLU A 61 12.33 3.09 -2.20
N SER A 62 11.73 3.44 -1.06
CA SER A 62 12.12 2.89 0.24
C SER A 62 11.89 1.38 0.28
N LEU A 63 10.71 0.89 -0.11
CA LEU A 63 10.44 -0.56 -0.16
C LEU A 63 11.43 -1.31 -1.05
N LEU A 64 11.82 -0.73 -2.19
CA LEU A 64 12.84 -1.29 -3.08
C LEU A 64 14.25 -1.33 -2.47
N GLN A 65 14.57 -0.39 -1.58
CA GLN A 65 15.84 -0.38 -0.83
C GLN A 65 15.86 -1.42 0.30
N TYR A 66 14.70 -1.71 0.89
CA TYR A 66 14.52 -2.71 1.96
C TYR A 66 14.14 -4.09 1.41
N ASP A 67 14.50 -4.41 0.17
CA ASP A 67 14.08 -5.66 -0.48
C ASP A 67 14.63 -6.93 0.20
N GLU A 68 15.76 -6.83 0.91
CA GLU A 68 16.31 -7.90 1.72
C GLU A 68 15.44 -8.28 2.93
N TYR A 69 14.53 -7.39 3.35
CA TYR A 69 13.61 -7.61 4.46
C TYR A 69 12.24 -8.11 4.00
N TRP A 70 12.02 -8.29 2.70
CA TRP A 70 10.74 -8.80 2.19
C TRP A 70 10.56 -10.27 2.57
N VAL A 71 9.46 -10.58 3.26
CA VAL A 71 9.13 -11.95 3.70
C VAL A 71 8.00 -12.55 2.86
N SER A 72 6.96 -11.77 2.61
CA SER A 72 5.81 -12.21 1.82
C SER A 72 5.16 -11.03 1.09
N ALA A 73 4.42 -11.32 0.04
CA ALA A 73 3.65 -10.33 -0.67
C ALA A 73 2.37 -10.92 -1.25
N ALA A 74 1.46 -10.03 -1.60
CA ALA A 74 0.25 -10.35 -2.35
C ALA A 74 -0.17 -9.13 -3.15
N ASN A 75 -1.05 -9.33 -4.10
CA ASN A 75 -1.78 -8.23 -4.71
C ASN A 75 -3.16 -8.69 -5.14
N GLU A 76 -4.06 -7.73 -5.22
CA GLU A 76 -5.38 -7.90 -5.79
C GLU A 76 -5.75 -6.63 -6.54
N GLY A 77 -6.85 -6.69 -7.29
CA GLY A 77 -7.25 -5.61 -8.15
C GLY A 77 -8.18 -6.07 -9.25
N ASP A 78 -8.72 -5.11 -9.99
CA ASP A 78 -9.51 -5.37 -11.17
C ASP A 78 -9.40 -4.22 -12.19
N VAL A 79 -9.92 -4.47 -13.38
CA VAL A 79 -9.90 -3.58 -14.53
C VAL A 79 -11.31 -3.09 -14.82
N PHE A 80 -11.44 -1.77 -14.86
CA PHE A 80 -12.72 -1.10 -15.07
C PHE A 80 -12.70 -0.28 -16.35
N TRP A 81 -13.89 -0.05 -16.89
CA TRP A 81 -14.13 0.82 -18.05
C TRP A 81 -15.10 1.96 -17.73
N ASN A 82 -15.40 2.11 -16.44
CA ASN A 82 -16.24 3.13 -15.84
C ASN A 82 -15.47 3.68 -14.63
N GLU A 83 -15.26 4.99 -14.61
CA GLU A 83 -14.51 5.66 -13.54
C GLU A 83 -15.21 5.58 -12.19
N GLY A 84 -16.55 5.62 -12.16
CA GLY A 84 -17.34 5.46 -10.95
C GLY A 84 -17.18 4.07 -10.35
N GLU A 85 -17.27 3.00 -11.17
CA GLU A 85 -17.05 1.63 -10.70
C GLU A 85 -15.63 1.43 -10.13
N ALA A 86 -14.62 2.02 -10.78
CA ALA A 86 -13.26 2.00 -10.26
C ALA A 86 -13.15 2.76 -8.92
N GLY A 87 -13.79 3.91 -8.80
CA GLY A 87 -13.82 4.70 -7.56
C GLY A 87 -14.52 3.97 -6.41
N ASP A 88 -15.65 3.33 -6.69
CA ASP A 88 -16.37 2.52 -5.70
C ASP A 88 -15.50 1.36 -5.21
N PHE A 89 -14.81 0.67 -6.11
CA PHE A 89 -13.90 -0.42 -5.75
C PHE A 89 -12.70 0.05 -4.92
N VAL A 90 -12.12 1.22 -5.23
CA VAL A 90 -11.08 1.84 -4.38
C VAL A 90 -11.61 2.08 -2.96
N ASN A 91 -12.84 2.57 -2.81
CA ASN A 91 -13.44 2.82 -1.50
C ASN A 91 -13.73 1.53 -0.71
N GLU A 92 -14.10 0.46 -1.40
CA GLU A 92 -14.24 -0.87 -0.80
C GLU A 92 -12.88 -1.35 -0.25
N LEU A 93 -11.82 -1.26 -1.05
CA LEU A 93 -10.46 -1.63 -0.64
C LEU A 93 -9.93 -0.75 0.51
N PHE A 94 -10.27 0.54 0.52
CA PHE A 94 -9.97 1.45 1.62
C PHE A 94 -10.62 0.95 2.91
N THR A 95 -11.93 0.72 2.86
CA THR A 95 -12.73 0.32 4.02
C THR A 95 -12.25 -1.01 4.57
N ASP A 96 -11.95 -1.97 3.69
CA ASP A 96 -11.37 -3.25 4.10
C ASP A 96 -9.99 -3.09 4.75
N SER A 97 -9.10 -2.28 4.15
CA SER A 97 -7.76 -2.02 4.72
C SER A 97 -7.84 -1.40 6.11
N ALA A 98 -8.70 -0.39 6.29
CA ALA A 98 -8.87 0.34 7.54
C ALA A 98 -9.51 -0.51 8.65
N GLN A 99 -10.30 -1.52 8.30
CA GLN A 99 -10.92 -2.45 9.25
C GLN A 99 -9.97 -3.58 9.71
N ARG A 100 -8.82 -3.76 9.05
CA ARG A 100 -7.83 -4.77 9.43
C ARG A 100 -7.03 -4.36 10.66
N TYR A 101 -6.46 -5.35 11.35
CA TYR A 101 -5.77 -5.15 12.63
C TYR A 101 -4.71 -4.05 12.58
N GLY A 102 -4.81 -3.11 13.51
CA GLY A 102 -3.85 -2.01 13.66
C GLY A 102 -3.90 -0.96 12.55
N ALA A 103 -4.93 -0.95 11.69
CA ALA A 103 -5.15 0.11 10.70
C ALA A 103 -6.13 1.21 11.21
N GLU A 104 -6.65 1.07 12.44
CA GLU A 104 -7.45 2.08 13.12
C GLU A 104 -6.57 3.25 13.58
N PHE A 105 -6.74 4.42 12.97
CA PHE A 105 -6.25 5.69 13.51
C PHE A 105 -7.09 6.04 14.75
N ASP A 106 -6.68 5.56 15.93
CA ASP A 106 -7.27 6.04 17.18
C ASP A 106 -6.55 7.32 17.64
N ILE A 107 -7.15 8.47 17.30
CA ILE A 107 -6.67 9.80 17.72
C ILE A 107 -7.12 10.05 19.16
N GLY A 108 -6.63 9.26 20.12
CA GLY A 108 -7.04 9.51 21.49
C GLY A 108 -6.58 8.55 22.56
N TYR A 109 -5.28 8.52 22.90
CA TYR A 109 -4.89 8.27 24.30
C TYR A 109 -3.72 9.14 24.76
N THR A 110 -3.96 9.88 25.85
CA THR A 110 -3.01 10.68 26.59
C THR A 110 -2.30 9.85 27.66
N ASN A 111 -0.96 9.89 27.64
CA ASN A 111 0.05 9.74 28.71
C ASN A 111 -0.18 8.76 29.88
N ASP A 112 0.82 7.92 30.16
CA ASP A 112 1.41 7.90 31.49
C ASP A 112 2.93 7.67 31.48
N SER A 113 3.58 8.23 32.49
CA SER A 113 5.00 8.52 32.61
C SER A 113 5.79 7.42 33.32
N ASN A 114 7.08 7.32 32.95
CA ASN A 114 8.16 6.80 33.81
C ASN A 114 8.35 5.26 33.92
N GLN A 115 8.54 4.58 32.78
CA GLN A 115 9.34 3.34 32.71
C GLN A 115 10.42 3.50 31.66
N ALA A 116 11.61 2.94 31.89
CA ALA A 116 12.64 2.83 30.87
C ALA A 116 12.04 2.07 29.67
N LEU A 117 11.65 2.82 28.64
CA LEU A 117 10.96 2.32 27.45
C LEU A 117 11.94 1.42 26.68
N SER A 118 11.94 0.12 26.95
CA SER A 118 12.22 -0.84 25.90
C SER A 118 11.04 -0.76 24.94
N ILE A 119 11.12 0.13 23.96
CA ILE A 119 10.16 0.17 22.86
C ILE A 119 10.23 -1.21 22.21
N PRO A 120 9.11 -1.98 22.14
CA PRO A 120 9.10 -3.22 21.39
C PRO A 120 9.57 -2.92 19.97
N VAL A 121 10.64 -3.60 19.54
CA VAL A 121 11.10 -3.52 18.16
C VAL A 121 10.07 -4.29 17.35
N THR A 122 9.24 -3.61 16.54
CA THR A 122 8.33 -4.33 15.67
C THR A 122 9.16 -5.18 14.71
N ASN A 123 8.90 -6.49 14.72
CA ASN A 123 9.61 -7.43 13.85
C ASN A 123 8.90 -7.62 12.53
N ASN A 124 7.65 -7.19 12.41
CA ASN A 124 6.88 -7.27 11.18
C ASN A 124 6.23 -5.92 10.89
N VAL A 125 6.30 -5.51 9.63
CA VAL A 125 5.56 -4.35 9.11
C VAL A 125 4.90 -4.78 7.83
N LEU A 126 3.58 -4.63 7.74
CA LEU A 126 2.84 -4.81 6.52
C LEU A 126 2.49 -3.45 5.92
N VAL A 127 2.83 -3.25 4.65
CA VAL A 127 2.45 -2.07 3.88
C VAL A 127 1.43 -2.48 2.82
N MET A 128 0.33 -1.75 2.74
CA MET A 128 -0.76 -1.92 1.78
C MET A 128 -0.86 -0.66 0.92
N ILE A 129 -0.60 -0.79 -0.37
CA ILE A 129 -0.64 0.31 -1.33
C ILE A 129 -1.80 0.08 -2.29
N THR A 130 -2.83 0.91 -2.20
CA THR A 130 -3.94 0.92 -3.16
C THR A 130 -3.70 2.04 -4.17
N ALA A 131 -3.73 1.72 -5.46
CA ALA A 131 -3.62 2.70 -6.53
C ALA A 131 -4.67 2.44 -7.61
N ALA A 132 -5.27 3.52 -8.11
CA ALA A 132 -6.06 3.52 -9.34
C ALA A 132 -5.32 4.33 -10.42
N ALA A 133 -5.28 3.81 -11.64
CA ALA A 133 -4.56 4.42 -12.73
C ALA A 133 -5.25 4.29 -14.08
N GLU A 134 -5.02 5.26 -14.95
CA GLU A 134 -5.51 5.25 -16.32
C GLU A 134 -4.62 4.43 -17.27
N GLY A 135 -5.27 3.53 -18.02
CA GLY A 135 -4.68 2.78 -19.12
C GLY A 135 -4.36 1.33 -18.76
N GLU A 136 -3.34 0.79 -19.43
CA GLU A 136 -2.80 -0.54 -19.18
C GLU A 136 -1.54 -0.41 -18.30
N VAL A 137 -1.45 -1.25 -17.28
CA VAL A 137 -0.31 -1.33 -16.37
C VAL A 137 0.03 -2.81 -16.14
N PRO A 138 0.65 -3.48 -17.13
CA PRO A 138 0.91 -4.92 -17.06
C PRO A 138 1.66 -5.36 -15.80
N GLU A 139 2.51 -4.48 -15.26
CA GLU A 139 3.29 -4.71 -14.04
C GLU A 139 2.44 -4.77 -12.76
N LEU A 140 1.18 -4.30 -12.79
CA LEU A 140 0.23 -4.37 -11.66
C LEU A 140 -0.93 -5.33 -11.93
N GLU A 141 -1.09 -5.77 -13.17
CA GLU A 141 -2.15 -6.69 -13.61
C GLU A 141 -1.69 -8.15 -13.66
N THR A 142 -0.71 -8.48 -12.82
CA THR A 142 -0.12 -9.81 -12.72
C THR A 142 0.07 -10.18 -11.26
N ASP A 143 0.46 -11.43 -11.01
CA ASP A 143 0.75 -11.90 -9.66
C ASP A 143 2.10 -11.35 -9.17
N LEU A 144 2.06 -10.58 -8.08
CA LEU A 144 3.21 -9.93 -7.47
C LEU A 144 3.84 -10.75 -6.34
N SER A 145 3.39 -11.99 -6.10
CA SER A 145 3.92 -12.89 -5.07
C SER A 145 5.31 -13.49 -5.36
N ASN A 146 6.14 -12.80 -6.14
CA ASN A 146 7.55 -13.13 -6.30
C ASN A 146 8.40 -11.86 -6.38
N ILE A 147 9.66 -11.95 -5.95
CA ILE A 147 10.57 -10.80 -5.81
C ILE A 147 10.69 -10.00 -7.11
N SER A 148 10.81 -10.67 -8.25
CA SER A 148 10.99 -9.97 -9.53
C SER A 148 9.73 -9.22 -9.94
N ALA A 149 8.55 -9.83 -9.82
CA ALA A 149 7.29 -9.19 -10.15
C ALA A 149 7.00 -8.02 -9.19
N LEU A 150 7.21 -8.20 -7.88
CA LEU A 150 7.02 -7.14 -6.90
C LEU A 150 7.90 -5.92 -7.18
N LYS A 151 9.18 -6.13 -7.50
CA LYS A 151 10.08 -5.04 -7.92
C LYS A 151 9.55 -4.27 -9.13
N GLN A 152 8.99 -4.98 -10.11
CA GLN A 152 8.42 -4.34 -11.29
C GLN A 152 7.10 -3.64 -10.97
N GLY A 153 6.26 -4.20 -10.12
CA GLY A 153 5.04 -3.57 -9.64
C GLY A 153 5.31 -2.25 -8.92
N LEU A 154 6.27 -2.22 -7.98
CA LEU A 154 6.67 -0.99 -7.28
C LEU A 154 7.25 0.06 -8.24
N LYS A 155 8.06 -0.34 -9.21
CA LYS A 155 8.53 0.57 -10.29
C LYS A 155 7.38 1.03 -11.19
N GLY A 156 6.39 0.18 -11.43
CA GLY A 156 5.17 0.50 -12.15
C GLY A 156 4.41 1.63 -11.45
N LEU A 157 4.21 1.52 -10.14
CA LEU A 157 3.59 2.57 -9.30
C LEU A 157 4.34 3.90 -9.38
N ILE A 158 5.67 3.89 -9.26
CA ILE A 158 6.51 5.09 -9.43
C ILE A 158 6.29 5.73 -10.80
N ASN A 159 6.32 4.91 -11.86
CA ASN A 159 6.14 5.38 -13.23
C ASN A 159 4.74 5.96 -13.50
N LEU A 160 3.71 5.52 -12.78
CA LEU A 160 2.36 6.06 -12.92
C LEU A 160 2.26 7.51 -12.45
N HIS A 161 2.95 7.85 -11.35
CA HIS A 161 3.05 9.22 -10.87
C HIS A 161 3.74 10.12 -11.91
N TYR A 162 4.95 9.75 -12.36
CA TYR A 162 5.70 10.55 -13.34
C TYR A 162 5.01 10.69 -14.71
N LYS A 163 4.09 9.79 -15.04
CA LYS A 163 3.28 9.87 -16.27
C LYS A 163 1.93 10.58 -16.06
N HIS A 164 1.65 11.09 -14.86
CA HIS A 164 0.38 11.70 -14.45
C HIS A 164 -0.85 10.81 -14.72
N LYS A 165 -0.68 9.50 -14.53
CA LYS A 165 -1.71 8.48 -14.77
C LYS A 165 -2.45 8.04 -13.52
N LEU A 166 -1.96 8.42 -12.34
CA LEU A 166 -2.65 8.14 -11.08
C LEU A 166 -4.00 8.87 -11.01
N ARG A 167 -4.98 8.18 -10.45
CA ARG A 167 -6.34 8.67 -10.21
C ARG A 167 -6.74 8.53 -8.74
N ALA A 168 -6.18 7.55 -8.05
CA ALA A 168 -6.29 7.41 -6.60
C ALA A 168 -5.01 6.77 -6.06
N VAL A 169 -4.60 7.16 -4.86
CA VAL A 169 -3.53 6.53 -4.08
C VAL A 169 -3.96 6.51 -2.63
N GLN A 170 -3.82 5.36 -1.98
CA GLN A 170 -4.01 5.21 -0.55
C GLN A 170 -2.94 4.27 -0.01
N VAL A 171 -2.43 4.58 1.17
CA VAL A 171 -1.45 3.76 1.87
C VAL A 171 -1.98 3.44 3.25
N HIS A 172 -2.02 2.16 3.58
CA HIS A 172 -2.24 1.67 4.94
C HIS A 172 -1.04 0.85 5.36
N PHE A 173 -0.79 0.77 6.66
CA PHE A 173 0.25 -0.09 7.19
C PHE A 173 -0.13 -0.59 8.58
N SER A 174 0.45 -1.72 8.96
CA SER A 174 0.27 -2.34 10.26
C SER A 174 1.64 -2.80 10.80
N PRO A 175 1.97 -2.54 12.08
CA PRO A 175 1.18 -1.76 13.04
C PRO A 175 1.18 -0.25 12.69
N ALA A 176 0.06 0.46 12.95
CA ALA A 176 -0.02 1.90 12.70
C ALA A 176 0.59 2.75 13.81
N GLN A 177 0.68 2.24 15.05
CA GLN A 177 1.18 3.01 16.19
C GLN A 177 2.58 2.58 16.64
N PHE A 178 3.39 3.54 17.08
CA PHE A 178 4.69 3.25 17.68
C PHE A 178 4.52 2.48 18.99
N GLY A 179 5.19 1.33 19.08
CA GLY A 179 5.14 0.45 20.25
C GLY A 179 4.08 -0.64 20.18
N GLU A 180 3.26 -0.67 19.12
CA GLU A 180 2.49 -1.85 18.74
C GLU A 180 3.38 -2.85 17.98
N GLU A 181 3.04 -4.13 18.09
CA GLU A 181 3.71 -5.23 17.40
C GLU A 181 2.70 -5.99 16.56
N LEU A 182 3.05 -6.25 15.30
CA LEU A 182 2.33 -7.19 14.46
C LEU A 182 2.98 -8.57 14.59
N THR A 183 2.34 -9.47 15.33
CA THR A 183 2.86 -10.83 15.56
C THR A 183 2.61 -11.74 14.35
N ASN A 184 3.34 -12.87 14.29
CA ASN A 184 3.13 -13.88 13.23
C ASN A 184 1.73 -14.49 13.26
N ASP A 185 1.15 -14.70 14.45
CA ASP A 185 -0.21 -15.24 14.57
C ASP A 185 -1.25 -14.23 14.04
N GLN A 186 -1.05 -12.94 14.32
CA GLN A 186 -1.91 -11.87 13.77
C GLN A 186 -1.73 -11.74 12.25
N LEU A 187 -0.51 -11.89 11.72
CA LEU A 187 -0.28 -11.92 10.27
C LEU A 187 -1.12 -13.01 9.59
N LEU A 188 -1.08 -14.24 10.13
CA LEU A 188 -1.84 -15.36 9.60
C LEU A 188 -3.36 -15.17 9.75
N GLN A 189 -3.80 -14.52 10.83
CA GLN A 189 -5.22 -14.30 11.10
C GLN A 189 -5.82 -13.19 10.22
N TYR A 190 -5.11 -12.07 10.03
CA TYR A 190 -5.65 -10.85 9.39
C TYR A 190 -5.19 -10.66 7.94
N TYR A 191 -4.14 -11.36 7.52
CA TYR A 191 -3.58 -11.26 6.17
C TYR A 191 -3.33 -12.65 5.55
N PRO A 192 -4.36 -13.51 5.48
CA PRO A 192 -4.22 -14.88 4.98
C PRO A 192 -3.87 -14.96 3.48
N GLU A 193 -4.00 -13.86 2.73
CA GLU A 193 -3.63 -13.77 1.31
C GLU A 193 -2.13 -13.67 1.06
N LEU A 194 -1.32 -13.38 2.09
CA LEU A 194 0.12 -13.22 1.94
C LEU A 194 0.80 -14.52 1.49
N ILE A 195 1.60 -14.43 0.44
CA ILE A 195 2.37 -15.53 -0.11
C ILE A 195 3.86 -15.30 0.18
N PRO A 196 4.59 -16.27 0.77
CA PRO A 196 6.03 -16.17 0.99
C PRO A 196 6.84 -15.93 -0.30
N LEU A 197 7.85 -15.07 -0.24
CA LEU A 197 8.69 -14.64 -1.36
C LEU A 197 9.98 -15.45 -1.56
#